data_AF-A0A7S1PCG3-F1
#
_entry.id   AF-A0A7S1PCG3-F1
#
_cell.length_a   1.000
_cell.length_b   1.000
_cell.length_c   1.000
_cell.angle_alpha   90.00
_cell.angle_beta   90.00
_cell.angle_gamma   90.00
#
_symmetry.space_group_name_H-M   'P 1'
#
loop_
_entity.id
_entity.type
_entity.pdbx_description
1 polymer ?
#
loop_
_entity_poly.entity_id
_entity_poly.type
_entity_poly.pdbx_seq_one_letter_code
_entity_poly.pdbx_strand_id
1 'polypeptide(L)'
;ASQGSPCVTDYLGRHLPAAEINRGKPKAPNETALYDAASTLDCVIEFSQDVNNLQGPRDRAARYIPIREATIRSLLRSGADIGRIPTDTEHDRRFRDLVLPHCTTVLNTDVHTG
;
A
#
# COMPACT_ATOMS: atom_id res chain seq x y z
N ALA A 1 -5.56 5.25 4.82
CA ALA A 1 -4.51 5.08 3.79
C ALA A 1 -5.02 5.31 2.35
N SER A 2 -6.32 5.11 2.06
CA SER A 2 -6.92 5.27 0.72
C SER A 2 -6.68 6.63 0.01
N GLN A 3 -6.41 7.70 0.77
CA GLN A 3 -5.96 9.00 0.26
C GLN A 3 -4.63 9.48 0.89
N GLY A 4 -3.88 8.57 1.50
CA GLY A 4 -2.79 8.90 2.42
C GLY A 4 -1.63 9.63 1.76
N SER A 5 -1.28 10.79 2.31
CA SER A 5 -0.02 11.49 2.04
C SER A 5 1.14 10.68 2.64
N PRO A 6 2.18 10.34 1.85
CA PRO A 6 3.36 9.63 2.35
C PRO A 6 4.00 10.29 3.58
N CYS A 7 4.01 11.62 3.65
CA CYS A 7 4.56 12.35 4.80
C CYS A 7 3.75 12.13 6.08
N VAL A 8 2.41 12.07 5.97
CA VAL A 8 1.54 11.79 7.13
C VAL A 8 1.73 10.36 7.60
N THR A 9 1.88 9.42 6.67
CA THR A 9 2.16 8.02 6.97
C THR A 9 3.52 7.86 7.66
N ASP A 10 4.57 8.53 7.18
CA ASP A 10 5.91 8.49 7.78
C ASP A 10 5.92 9.11 9.19
N TYR A 11 5.26 10.26 9.38
CA TYR A 11 5.15 10.89 10.69
C TYR A 11 4.41 9.99 11.69
N LEU A 12 3.25 9.47 11.33
CA LEU A 12 2.48 8.58 12.20
C LEU A 12 3.25 7.29 12.50
N GLY A 13 3.99 6.77 11.53
CA GLY A 13 4.82 5.58 11.68
C GLY A 13 5.90 5.68 12.75
N ARG A 14 6.46 6.87 12.95
CA ARG A 14 7.46 7.11 14.02
C ARG A 14 6.85 7.23 15.42
N HIS A 15 5.55 7.45 15.52
CA HIS A 15 4.88 7.80 16.78
C HIS A 15 3.84 6.78 17.22
N LEU A 16 3.41 5.87 16.34
CA LEU A 16 2.44 4.83 16.65
C LEU A 16 3.11 3.48 16.88
N PRO A 17 2.64 2.70 17.87
CA PRO A 17 3.08 1.32 18.02
C PRO A 17 2.64 0.48 16.82
N ALA A 18 3.42 -0.54 16.47
CA ALA A 18 3.14 -1.44 15.35
C ALA A 18 1.74 -2.08 15.42
N ALA A 19 1.19 -2.29 16.62
CA ALA A 19 -0.16 -2.79 16.82
C ALA A 19 -1.24 -1.85 16.26
N GLU A 20 -1.03 -0.54 16.33
CA GLU A 20 -1.97 0.46 15.81
C GLU A 20 -1.82 0.62 14.29
N ILE A 21 -0.61 0.45 13.77
CA ILE A 21 -0.34 0.47 12.31
C ILE A 21 -0.96 -0.75 11.62
N ASN A 22 -0.94 -1.90 12.30
CA ASN A 22 -1.53 -3.16 11.84
C ASN A 22 -3.00 -3.33 12.24
N ARG A 23 -3.60 -2.30 12.83
CA ARG A 23 -5.00 -2.31 13.23
C ARG A 23 -5.89 -2.31 12.00
N GLY A 24 -6.75 -3.31 11.90
CA GLY A 24 -7.83 -3.33 10.90
C GLY A 24 -9.03 -2.51 11.33
N LYS A 25 -9.99 -2.35 10.43
CA LYS A 25 -11.25 -1.66 10.70
C LYS A 25 -12.12 -2.49 11.67
N PRO A 26 -12.98 -1.86 12.51
CA PRO A 26 -13.80 -2.57 13.50
C PRO A 26 -14.67 -3.71 12.96
N LYS A 27 -15.11 -3.62 11.70
CA LYS A 27 -15.93 -4.64 11.02
C LYS A 27 -15.14 -5.50 10.02
N ALA A 28 -13.88 -5.14 9.77
CA ALA A 28 -13.02 -5.78 8.79
C ALA A 28 -11.57 -5.77 9.33
N PRO A 29 -11.24 -6.68 10.26
CA PRO A 29 -9.96 -6.66 10.96
C PRO A 29 -8.75 -6.92 10.06
N ASN A 30 -8.97 -7.46 8.86
CA ASN A 30 -7.95 -7.67 7.85
C ASN A 30 -7.75 -6.44 6.93
N GLU A 31 -8.68 -5.48 6.93
CA GLU A 31 -8.55 -4.21 6.21
C GLU A 31 -7.66 -3.24 7.01
N THR A 32 -6.37 -3.57 7.08
CA THR A 32 -5.33 -2.72 7.65
C THR A 32 -5.01 -1.53 6.74
N ALA A 33 -4.22 -0.58 7.23
CA ALA A 33 -3.72 0.51 6.40
C ALA A 33 -2.94 0.02 5.18
N LEU A 34 -2.20 -1.09 5.31
CA LEU A 34 -1.46 -1.71 4.22
C LEU A 34 -2.38 -2.38 3.19
N TYR A 35 -3.42 -3.08 3.66
CA TYR A 35 -4.45 -3.65 2.79
C TYR A 35 -5.16 -2.57 1.96
N ASP A 36 -5.60 -1.48 2.60
CA ASP A 36 -6.25 -0.35 1.91
C ASP A 36 -5.33 0.28 0.86
N ALA A 37 -4.03 0.40 1.16
CA ALA A 37 -3.04 0.96 0.24
C ALA A 37 -2.82 0.06 -0.99
N ALA A 38 -2.71 -1.26 -0.77
CA ALA A 38 -2.57 -2.23 -1.85
C ALA A 38 -3.82 -2.27 -2.73
N SER A 39 -5.01 -2.31 -2.14
CA SER A 39 -6.29 -2.23 -2.85
C SER A 39 -6.42 -0.94 -3.67
N THR A 40 -5.98 0.20 -3.12
CA THR A 40 -6.03 1.46 -3.87
C THR A 40 -5.03 1.49 -5.03
N LEU A 41 -3.81 0.98 -4.83
CA LEU A 41 -2.82 0.85 -5.90
C LEU A 41 -3.37 0.00 -7.04
N ASP A 42 -3.97 -1.12 -6.67
CA ASP A 42 -4.56 -2.06 -7.60
C ASP A 42 -5.67 -1.44 -8.47
N CYS A 43 -6.65 -0.78 -7.84
CA CYS A 43 -7.70 -0.05 -8.56
C CYS A 43 -7.13 1.01 -9.51
N VAL A 44 -6.07 1.71 -9.11
CA VAL A 44 -5.43 2.75 -9.94
C VAL A 44 -4.69 2.14 -11.13
N ILE A 45 -4.04 0.99 -10.94
CA ILE A 45 -3.39 0.24 -12.02
C ILE A 45 -4.46 -0.21 -13.04
N GLU A 46 -5.50 -0.90 -12.58
CA GLU A 46 -6.61 -1.36 -13.44
C GLU A 46 -7.20 -0.19 -14.23
N PHE A 47 -7.54 0.91 -13.54
CA PHE A 47 -8.16 2.08 -14.17
C PHE A 47 -7.25 2.74 -15.23
N SER A 48 -5.94 2.77 -14.98
CA SER A 48 -4.97 3.33 -15.93
C SER A 48 -4.80 2.47 -17.20
N GLN A 49 -5.01 1.16 -17.08
CA GLN A 49 -4.81 0.19 -18.17
C GLN A 49 -6.07 -0.10 -18.97
N ASP A 50 -7.26 0.14 -18.41
CA ASP A 50 -8.54 -0.10 -19.08
C ASP A 50 -8.70 0.78 -20.34
N VAL A 51 -8.69 0.12 -21.50
CA VAL A 51 -8.79 0.74 -22.83
C VAL A 51 -10.15 1.37 -23.10
N ASN A 52 -11.18 1.01 -22.32
CA ASN A 52 -12.50 1.61 -22.43
C ASN A 52 -12.56 2.99 -21.78
N ASN A 53 -11.60 3.33 -20.90
CA ASN A 53 -11.51 4.64 -20.28
C ASN A 53 -10.89 5.67 -21.22
N LEU A 54 -11.34 6.93 -21.09
CA LEU A 54 -10.73 8.05 -21.80
C LEU A 54 -9.26 8.22 -21.39
N GLN A 55 -8.42 8.63 -22.35
CA GLN A 55 -6.98 8.78 -22.15
C GLN A 55 -6.64 9.72 -20.98
N GLY A 56 -7.32 10.87 -20.88
CA GLY A 56 -7.07 11.84 -19.80
C GLY A 56 -7.25 11.27 -18.39
N PRO A 57 -8.39 10.61 -18.09
CA PRO A 57 -8.57 9.85 -16.85
C PRO A 57 -7.53 8.75 -16.61
N ARG A 58 -7.16 7.96 -17.64
CA ARG A 58 -6.13 6.93 -17.52
C ARG A 58 -4.77 7.52 -17.14
N ASP A 59 -4.35 8.58 -17.82
CA ASP A 59 -3.12 9.30 -17.53
C ASP A 59 -3.14 9.90 -16.12
N ARG A 60 -4.32 10.39 -15.68
CA ARG A 60 -4.50 10.88 -14.32
C ARG A 60 -4.33 9.77 -13.29
N ALA A 61 -4.90 8.61 -13.52
CA ALA A 61 -4.72 7.45 -12.64
C ALA A 61 -3.24 7.02 -12.60
N ALA A 62 -2.58 6.92 -13.75
CA ALA A 62 -1.16 6.55 -13.84
C ALA A 62 -0.26 7.48 -13.00
N ARG A 63 -0.58 8.78 -12.92
CA ARG A 63 0.16 9.74 -12.06
C ARG A 63 0.06 9.44 -10.56
N TYR A 64 -0.97 8.73 -10.10
CA TYR A 64 -1.12 8.36 -8.70
C TYR A 64 -0.40 7.07 -8.32
N ILE A 65 -0.04 6.21 -9.28
CA ILE A 65 0.69 4.94 -9.04
C ILE A 65 1.92 5.16 -8.14
N PRO A 66 2.90 6.02 -8.50
CA PRO A 66 4.09 6.21 -7.67
C PRO A 66 3.79 6.78 -6.27
N ILE A 67 2.72 7.54 -6.11
CA ILE A 67 2.28 8.04 -4.79
C ILE A 67 1.77 6.88 -3.93
N ARG A 68 0.99 5.96 -4.51
CA ARG A 68 0.48 4.78 -3.78
C ARG A 68 1.60 3.83 -3.38
N GLU A 69 2.54 3.58 -4.27
CA GLU A 69 3.74 2.80 -3.94
C GLU A 69 4.56 3.46 -2.81
N ALA A 70 4.70 4.78 -2.83
CA ALA A 70 5.40 5.50 -1.76
C ALA A 70 4.69 5.36 -0.41
N THR A 71 3.35 5.39 -0.39
CA THR A 71 2.56 5.14 0.81
C THR A 71 2.77 3.70 1.32
N ILE A 72 2.78 2.70 0.43
CA ILE A 72 3.07 1.30 0.81
C ILE A 72 4.46 1.18 1.44
N ARG A 73 5.49 1.75 0.81
CA ARG A 73 6.86 1.76 1.36
C ARG A 73 6.93 2.43 2.74
N SER A 74 6.21 3.53 2.92
CA SER A 74 6.18 4.24 4.21
C SER A 74 5.50 3.42 5.30
N LEU A 75 4.39 2.74 4.98
CA LEU A 75 3.72 1.82 5.92
C LEU A 75 4.64 0.67 6.32
N LEU A 76 5.34 0.05 5.36
CA LEU A 76 6.26 -1.06 5.62
C LEU A 76 7.42 -0.64 6.53
N ARG A 77 8.05 0.52 6.27
CA ARG A 77 9.09 1.09 7.15
C ARG A 77 8.61 1.36 8.57
N SER A 78 7.32 1.63 8.70
CA SER A 78 6.67 1.87 9.99
C SER A 78 6.28 0.56 10.71
N GLY A 79 6.59 -0.61 10.15
CA GLY A 79 6.28 -1.90 10.75
C GLY A 79 4.90 -2.45 10.39
N ALA A 80 4.31 -1.99 9.29
CA ALA A 80 3.13 -2.68 8.74
C ALA A 80 3.51 -4.08 8.27
N ASP A 81 2.69 -5.07 8.66
CA ASP A 81 2.93 -6.48 8.44
C ASP A 81 2.18 -6.96 7.19
N ILE A 82 2.94 -7.39 6.18
CA ILE A 82 2.40 -8.00 4.95
C ILE A 82 1.61 -9.29 5.24
N GLY A 83 1.93 -10.00 6.34
CA GLY A 83 1.20 -11.16 6.81
C GLY A 83 -0.27 -10.86 7.17
N ARG A 84 -0.62 -9.59 7.37
CA ARG A 84 -2.01 -9.14 7.60
C ARG A 84 -2.83 -9.00 6.32
N ILE A 85 -2.21 -9.06 5.13
CA ILE A 85 -2.93 -9.15 3.86
C ILE A 85 -3.38 -10.60 3.68
N PRO A 86 -4.70 -10.88 3.57
CA PRO A 86 -5.21 -12.22 3.35
C PRO A 86 -4.66 -12.85 2.06
N THR A 87 -4.86 -14.16 1.90
CA THR A 87 -4.51 -14.89 0.67
C THR A 87 -5.63 -15.84 0.24
N ASP A 88 -6.82 -15.65 0.81
CA ASP A 88 -7.96 -16.55 0.65
C ASP A 88 -8.59 -16.38 -0.73
N THR A 89 -8.63 -15.15 -1.24
CA THR A 89 -9.13 -14.84 -2.58
C THR A 89 -8.00 -14.48 -3.54
N GLU A 90 -8.26 -14.62 -4.84
CA GLU A 90 -7.32 -14.18 -5.88
C GLU A 90 -7.05 -12.68 -5.80
N HIS A 91 -8.06 -11.90 -5.41
CA HIS A 91 -7.95 -10.46 -5.23
C HIS A 91 -6.96 -10.13 -4.09
N ASP A 92 -7.04 -10.84 -2.96
CA ASP A 92 -6.12 -10.64 -1.85
C ASP A 92 -4.69 -11.07 -2.19
N ARG A 93 -4.53 -12.18 -2.92
CA ARG A 93 -3.21 -12.64 -3.41
C ARG A 93 -2.57 -11.58 -4.31
N ARG A 94 -3.34 -11.01 -5.23
CA ARG A 94 -2.87 -9.95 -6.11
C ARG A 94 -2.41 -8.72 -5.33
N PHE A 95 -3.14 -8.32 -4.29
CA PHE A 95 -2.71 -7.22 -3.41
C PHE A 95 -1.38 -7.53 -2.72
N ARG A 96 -1.22 -8.77 -2.24
CA ARG A 96 0.02 -9.21 -1.60
C ARG A 96 1.19 -9.17 -2.59
N ASP A 97 0.97 -9.62 -3.82
CA ASP A 97 1.99 -9.62 -4.87
C ASP A 97 2.41 -8.20 -5.26
N LEU A 98 1.51 -7.22 -5.24
CA LEU A 98 1.84 -5.81 -5.44
C LEU A 98 2.72 -5.25 -4.31
N VAL A 99 2.62 -5.76 -3.08
CA VAL A 99 3.37 -5.27 -1.92
C VAL A 99 4.76 -5.93 -1.80
N LEU A 100 4.91 -7.18 -2.24
CA LEU A 100 6.16 -7.95 -2.09
C LEU A 100 7.43 -7.23 -2.60
N PRO A 101 7.46 -6.60 -3.79
CA PRO A 101 8.63 -5.86 -4.27
C PRO A 101 9.03 -4.70 -3.35
N HIS A 102 8.05 -4.08 -2.70
CA HIS A 102 8.28 -2.98 -1.77
C HIS A 102 8.86 -3.45 -0.43
N CYS A 103 8.47 -4.63 0.04
CA CYS A 103 9.11 -5.26 1.21
C CYS A 103 10.61 -5.45 0.96
N THR A 104 10.98 -6.06 -0.18
CA THR A 104 12.38 -6.26 -0.56
C THR A 104 13.14 -4.94 -0.68
N THR A 105 12.51 -3.92 -1.27
CA THR A 105 13.11 -2.59 -1.40
C THR A 105 13.39 -1.95 -0.03
N VAL A 106 12.43 -1.99 0.90
CA VAL A 106 12.58 -1.43 2.24
C VAL A 106 13.71 -2.13 2.99
N LEU A 107 13.71 -3.47 3.00
CA LEU A 107 14.77 -4.27 3.62
C LEU A 107 16.16 -3.93 3.06
N ASN A 108 16.29 -3.77 1.74
CA ASN A 108 17.57 -3.41 1.13
C ASN A 108 18.03 -1.99 1.46
N THR A 109 17.09 -1.03 1.59
CA THR A 109 17.43 0.36 1.96
C THR A 109 17.83 0.51 3.42
N ASP A 110 17.24 -0.29 4.32
CA ASP A 110 17.56 -0.23 5.75
C ASP A 110 18.95 -0.85 6.05
N VAL A 111 19.40 -1.83 5.24
CA VAL A 111 20.73 -2.46 5.38
C VAL A 111 21.90 -1.53 5.00
N HIS A 112 21.68 -0.52 4.16
CA HIS A 112 22.72 0.44 3.75
C HIS A 112 22.80 1.72 4.61
N THR A 113 22.02 1.78 5.70
CA THR A 113 22.01 2.94 6.61
C THR A 113 22.55 2.61 8.01
N GLY A 114 23.32 1.51 8.14
CA GLY A 114 24.01 1.08 9.37
C GLY A 114 25.47 1.50 9.39
#